data_AF-A0AAV2HBL3-F1
#
_entry.id   AF-A0AAV2HBL3-F1
#
_cell.length_a   1.000
_cell.length_b   1.000
_cell.length_c   1.000
_cell.angle_alpha   90.00
_cell.angle_beta   90.00
_cell.angle_gamma   90.00
#
_symmetry.space_group_name_H-M   'P 1'
#
loop_
_entity.id
_entity.type
_entity.pdbx_description
1 polymer ?
#
loop_
_entity_poly.entity_id
_entity_poly.type
_entity_poly.pdbx_seq_one_letter_code
_entity_poly.pdbx_strand_id
1 'polypeptide(L)'
;MWTGMSNVFVWKIETATSLKVYLDNWNILTTHWLRHVCYMRAPFLNTLLTFILSALWHGLFIGYYVTFVSAAFFVEAGRKIRQNIRPLFQSSRTLKIVYEVISFLGTQIGLAFLVLSFVILHWEPTIRFHSSFYWCCHIVIGLILIVLPSRRSPRPQLQKEQQHENGIEKPQHDLPKDAEEVIGDGDARPRKREVMFVQKS
;
A
#
# COMPACT_ATOMS: atom_id res chain seq x y z
N MET A 1 16.71 17.09 -11.05
CA MET A 1 15.24 17.06 -10.97
C MET A 1 14.87 16.62 -9.57
N TRP A 2 14.05 17.42 -8.88
CA TRP A 2 13.67 17.22 -7.49
C TRP A 2 12.73 16.01 -7.36
N THR A 3 13.23 14.89 -6.85
CA THR A 3 12.42 13.71 -6.48
C THR A 3 12.04 13.76 -5.01
N GLY A 4 11.55 14.91 -4.55
CA GLY A 4 11.02 15.07 -3.19
C GLY A 4 9.61 14.52 -3.13
N MET A 5 9.45 13.34 -2.51
CA MET A 5 8.15 12.79 -2.07
C MET A 5 7.01 12.85 -3.11
N SER A 6 7.21 12.26 -4.29
CA SER A 6 6.09 12.06 -5.22
C SER A 6 5.16 10.96 -4.67
N ASN A 7 3.94 11.33 -4.28
CA ASN A 7 2.92 10.35 -3.84
C ASN A 7 2.44 9.43 -4.99
N VAL A 8 2.69 9.85 -6.22
CA VAL A 8 2.21 9.22 -7.47
C VAL A 8 3.35 9.16 -8.48
N PHE A 9 3.62 7.98 -9.06
CA PHE A 9 4.53 7.82 -10.21
C PHE A 9 3.75 7.54 -11.50
N VAL A 10 3.32 8.61 -12.20
CA VAL A 10 2.46 8.55 -13.39
C VAL A 10 2.95 7.54 -14.44
N TRP A 11 4.22 7.61 -14.84
CA TRP A 11 4.79 6.69 -15.83
C TRP A 11 4.69 5.20 -15.43
N LYS A 12 4.86 4.88 -14.15
CA LYS A 12 4.78 3.50 -13.65
C LYS A 12 3.34 2.99 -13.56
N ILE A 13 2.40 3.91 -13.38
CA ILE A 13 0.96 3.65 -13.32
C ILE A 13 0.43 3.36 -14.72
N GLU A 14 0.78 4.19 -15.70
CA GLU A 14 0.35 4.02 -17.09
C GLU A 14 0.93 2.76 -17.73
N THR A 15 2.15 2.36 -17.35
CA THR A 15 2.83 1.16 -17.88
C THR A 15 2.64 -0.10 -17.01
N ALA A 16 1.77 -0.05 -16.00
CA ALA A 16 1.61 -1.15 -15.05
C ALA A 16 1.03 -2.42 -15.72
N THR A 17 1.79 -3.52 -15.69
CA THR A 17 1.34 -4.84 -16.18
C THR A 17 0.66 -5.70 -15.11
N SER A 18 0.41 -5.14 -13.92
CA SER A 18 -0.41 -5.76 -12.89
C SER A 18 -1.01 -4.75 -11.95
N LEU A 19 -2.20 -5.06 -11.43
CA LEU A 19 -2.92 -4.20 -10.49
C LEU A 19 -2.09 -3.88 -9.25
N LYS A 20 -1.29 -4.83 -8.75
CA LYS A 20 -0.37 -4.58 -7.63
C LYS A 20 0.61 -3.43 -7.94
N VAL A 21 1.25 -3.46 -9.10
CA VAL A 21 2.19 -2.41 -9.53
C VAL A 21 1.48 -1.07 -9.66
N TYR A 22 0.26 -1.04 -10.20
CA TYR A 22 -0.53 0.18 -10.27
C TYR A 22 -0.78 0.77 -8.88
N LEU A 23 -1.31 -0.04 -7.96
CA LEU A 23 -1.68 0.40 -6.60
C LEU A 23 -0.45 0.86 -5.79
N ASP A 24 0.68 0.16 -5.91
CA ASP A 24 1.93 0.52 -5.24
C ASP A 24 2.49 1.88 -5.72
N ASN A 25 2.08 2.39 -6.89
CA ASN A 25 2.59 3.63 -7.47
C ASN A 25 1.58 4.79 -7.49
N TRP A 26 0.28 4.53 -7.30
CA TRP A 26 -0.78 5.55 -7.34
C TRP A 26 -0.97 6.32 -6.02
N ASN A 27 -0.74 5.67 -4.87
CA ASN A 27 -0.87 6.33 -3.58
C ASN A 27 0.16 5.74 -2.61
N ILE A 28 1.41 6.12 -2.85
CA ILE A 28 2.58 5.50 -2.22
C ILE A 28 2.52 5.68 -0.71
N LEU A 29 2.31 6.89 -0.22
CA LEU A 29 2.29 7.17 1.22
C LEU A 29 1.18 6.39 1.94
N THR A 30 -0.03 6.35 1.37
CA THR A 30 -1.13 5.59 1.95
C THR A 30 -0.86 4.09 1.91
N THR A 31 -0.21 3.59 0.85
CA THR A 31 0.20 2.18 0.76
C THR A 31 1.23 1.84 1.84
N HIS A 32 2.22 2.70 2.08
CA HIS A 32 3.17 2.54 3.18
C HIS A 32 2.49 2.58 4.55
N TRP A 33 1.57 3.52 4.76
CA TRP A 33 0.79 3.61 6.00
C TRP A 33 -0.06 2.36 6.25
N LEU A 34 -0.86 1.94 5.26
CA LEU A 34 -1.69 0.73 5.32
C LEU A 34 -0.85 -0.53 5.57
N ARG A 35 0.33 -0.60 4.97
CA ARG A 35 1.26 -1.70 5.16
C ARG A 35 1.73 -1.79 6.62
N HIS A 36 2.13 -0.65 7.20
CA HIS A 36 2.60 -0.57 8.59
C HIS A 36 1.46 -0.80 9.59
N VAL A 37 0.29 -0.21 9.33
CA VAL A 37 -0.84 -0.26 10.26
C VAL A 37 -1.52 -1.62 10.26
N CYS A 38 -1.78 -2.20 9.08
CA CYS A 38 -2.61 -3.39 8.94
C CYS A 38 -1.84 -4.59 8.39
N TYR A 39 -1.26 -4.47 7.19
CA TYR A 39 -0.73 -5.65 6.48
C TYR A 39 0.31 -6.44 7.30
N MET A 40 1.21 -5.74 7.99
CA MET A 40 2.26 -6.39 8.79
C MET A 40 1.75 -6.88 10.16
N ARG A 41 0.71 -6.25 10.70
CA ARG A 41 0.13 -6.60 12.01
C ARG A 41 -0.98 -7.65 11.92
N ALA A 42 -1.53 -7.87 10.73
CA ALA A 42 -2.60 -8.80 10.48
C ALA A 42 -2.14 -10.26 10.71
N PRO A 43 -2.86 -11.04 11.55
CA PRO A 43 -2.51 -12.43 11.84
C PRO A 43 -2.82 -13.37 10.67
N PHE A 44 -3.91 -13.11 9.93
CA PHE A 44 -4.37 -13.86 8.77
C PHE A 44 -4.96 -12.93 7.71
N LEU A 45 -5.04 -13.39 6.46
CA LEU A 45 -5.66 -12.68 5.32
C LEU A 45 -5.18 -11.22 5.18
N ASN A 46 -3.88 -10.99 5.35
CA ASN A 46 -3.26 -9.66 5.45
C ASN A 46 -3.66 -8.73 4.30
N THR A 47 -3.66 -9.24 3.06
CA THR A 47 -4.11 -8.50 1.87
C THR A 47 -5.57 -8.05 2.03
N LEU A 48 -6.50 -8.97 2.30
CA LEU A 48 -7.92 -8.66 2.41
C LEU A 48 -8.21 -7.67 3.53
N LEU A 49 -7.64 -7.87 4.73
CA LEU A 49 -7.82 -6.96 5.86
C LEU A 49 -7.29 -5.55 5.55
N THR A 50 -6.19 -5.47 4.81
CA THR A 50 -5.61 -4.18 4.41
C THR A 50 -6.53 -3.45 3.42
N PHE A 51 -7.12 -4.17 2.47
CA PHE A 51 -8.10 -3.62 1.54
C PHE A 51 -9.42 -3.23 2.23
N ILE A 52 -9.88 -3.99 3.23
CA ILE A 52 -11.04 -3.61 4.04
C ILE A 52 -10.75 -2.34 4.86
N LEU A 53 -9.56 -2.24 5.46
CA LEU A 53 -9.15 -1.00 6.13
C LEU A 53 -9.09 0.18 5.16
N SER A 54 -8.61 -0.05 3.93
CA SER A 54 -8.64 0.97 2.87
C SER A 54 -10.08 1.40 2.56
N ALA A 55 -11.03 0.47 2.48
CA ALA A 55 -12.45 0.79 2.27
C ALA A 55 -13.01 1.64 3.41
N LEU A 56 -12.73 1.24 4.67
CA LEU A 56 -13.13 1.98 5.86
C LEU A 56 -12.58 3.41 5.88
N TRP A 57 -11.33 3.60 5.43
CA TRP A 57 -10.72 4.92 5.32
C TRP A 57 -11.43 5.83 4.30
N HIS A 58 -11.95 5.26 3.20
CA HIS A 58 -12.72 6.02 2.21
C HIS A 58 -14.17 6.32 2.62
N GLY A 59 -14.75 5.52 3.53
CA GLY A 59 -16.06 5.76 4.13
C GLY A 59 -16.96 4.53 4.16
N LEU A 60 -18.19 4.69 4.68
CA LEU A 60 -19.15 3.60 4.87
C LEU A 60 -20.11 3.38 3.69
N PHE A 61 -19.67 3.70 2.47
CA PHE A 61 -20.45 3.47 1.25
C PHE A 61 -20.17 2.08 0.68
N ILE A 62 -21.23 1.38 0.28
CA ILE A 62 -21.15 -0.01 -0.18
C ILE A 62 -20.26 -0.17 -1.43
N GLY A 63 -20.23 0.84 -2.32
CA GLY A 63 -19.40 0.84 -3.52
C GLY A 63 -17.91 0.73 -3.21
N TYR A 64 -17.45 1.32 -2.09
CA TYR A 64 -16.07 1.18 -1.65
C TYR A 64 -15.75 -0.25 -1.25
N TYR A 65 -16.59 -0.90 -0.47
CA TYR A 65 -16.37 -2.30 -0.07
C TYR A 65 -16.31 -3.22 -1.28
N VAL A 66 -17.24 -3.08 -2.23
CA VAL A 66 -17.24 -3.87 -3.47
C VAL A 66 -15.92 -3.65 -4.21
N THR A 67 -15.49 -2.40 -4.37
CA THR A 67 -14.25 -2.06 -5.07
C THR A 67 -13.02 -2.65 -4.39
N PHE A 68 -12.81 -2.39 -3.10
CA PHE A 68 -11.57 -2.78 -2.42
C PHE A 68 -11.49 -4.29 -2.18
N VAL A 69 -12.61 -4.95 -1.87
CA VAL A 69 -12.64 -6.42 -1.78
C VAL A 69 -12.35 -7.05 -3.13
N SER A 70 -12.93 -6.51 -4.20
CA SER A 70 -12.63 -6.95 -5.56
C SER A 70 -11.14 -6.73 -5.89
N ALA A 71 -10.60 -5.54 -5.61
CA ALA A 71 -9.19 -5.22 -5.82
C ALA A 71 -8.26 -6.21 -5.10
N ALA A 72 -8.60 -6.63 -3.87
CA ALA A 72 -7.87 -7.67 -3.15
C ALA A 72 -7.82 -8.98 -3.95
N PHE A 73 -8.95 -9.45 -4.46
CA PHE A 73 -9.01 -10.67 -5.28
C PHE A 73 -8.27 -10.54 -6.61
N PHE A 74 -8.39 -9.40 -7.30
CA PHE A 74 -7.65 -9.12 -8.53
C PHE A 74 -6.12 -9.15 -8.29
N VAL A 75 -5.65 -8.53 -7.21
CA VAL A 75 -4.22 -8.54 -6.82
C VAL A 75 -3.76 -9.98 -6.55
N GLU A 76 -4.54 -10.76 -5.81
CA GLU A 76 -4.20 -12.15 -5.49
C GLU A 76 -4.21 -13.06 -6.73
N ALA A 77 -5.18 -12.89 -7.63
CA ALA A 77 -5.23 -13.61 -8.90
C ALA A 77 -4.02 -13.26 -9.79
N GLY A 78 -3.69 -11.97 -9.92
CA GLY A 78 -2.51 -11.51 -10.66
C GLY A 78 -1.21 -12.08 -10.09
N ARG A 79 -1.11 -12.20 -8.75
CA ARG A 79 0.03 -12.84 -8.08
C ARG A 79 0.13 -14.32 -8.46
N LYS A 80 -0.97 -15.07 -8.40
CA LYS A 80 -1.00 -16.50 -8.79
C LYS A 80 -0.66 -16.73 -10.25
N ILE A 81 -1.20 -15.90 -11.16
CA ILE A 81 -0.85 -15.91 -12.58
C ILE A 81 0.65 -15.71 -12.75
N ARG A 82 1.21 -14.67 -12.12
CA ARG A 82 2.64 -14.36 -12.26
C ARG A 82 3.55 -15.46 -11.70
N GLN A 83 3.12 -16.18 -10.68
CA GLN A 83 3.89 -17.27 -10.07
C GLN A 83 3.83 -18.58 -10.87
N ASN A 84 2.69 -18.91 -11.47
CA ASN A 84 2.48 -20.20 -12.12
C ASN A 84 2.57 -20.12 -13.65
N ILE A 85 2.04 -19.05 -14.24
CA ILE A 85 1.93 -18.89 -15.69
C ILE A 85 3.18 -18.21 -16.25
N ARG A 86 3.64 -17.09 -15.65
CA ARG A 86 4.81 -16.36 -16.19
C ARG A 86 6.02 -17.25 -16.51
N PRO A 87 6.44 -18.22 -15.65
CA PRO A 87 7.59 -19.08 -15.95
C PRO A 87 7.42 -19.91 -17.22
N LEU A 88 6.19 -20.32 -17.56
CA LEU A 88 5.89 -21.15 -18.73
C LEU A 88 6.08 -20.39 -20.04
N PHE A 89 5.89 -19.07 -20.02
CA PHE A 89 5.98 -18.20 -21.21
C PHE A 89 7.34 -17.49 -21.36
N GLN A 90 8.34 -17.86 -20.54
CA GLN A 90 9.68 -17.25 -20.59
C GLN A 90 10.64 -17.92 -21.59
N SER A 91 10.22 -19.00 -22.25
CA SER A 91 11.07 -19.76 -23.17
C SER A 91 11.43 -19.02 -24.47
N SER A 92 10.56 -18.13 -24.96
CA SER A 92 10.77 -17.38 -26.21
C SER A 92 10.50 -15.89 -26.05
N ARG A 93 11.26 -15.05 -26.77
CA ARG A 93 11.12 -13.59 -26.76
C ARG A 93 9.71 -13.16 -27.18
N THR A 94 9.15 -13.80 -28.20
CA THR A 94 7.79 -13.49 -28.70
C THR A 94 6.73 -13.84 -27.66
N LEU A 95 6.81 -15.02 -27.04
CA LEU A 95 5.87 -15.46 -26.00
C LEU A 95 5.90 -14.53 -24.78
N LYS A 96 7.09 -14.05 -24.39
CA LYS A 96 7.23 -13.06 -23.33
C LYS A 96 6.52 -11.75 -23.66
N ILE A 97 6.69 -11.22 -24.87
CA ILE A 97 6.03 -9.98 -25.30
C ILE A 97 4.52 -10.17 -25.32
N VAL A 98 4.03 -11.26 -25.89
CA VAL A 98 2.60 -11.58 -25.92
C VAL A 98 2.02 -11.65 -24.51
N TYR A 99 2.71 -12.34 -23.59
CA TYR A 99 2.29 -12.41 -22.18
C TYR A 99 2.23 -11.04 -21.52
N GLU A 100 3.23 -10.16 -21.72
CA GLU A 100 3.25 -8.83 -21.11
C GLU A 100 2.14 -7.93 -21.72
N VAL A 101 1.85 -8.02 -23.02
CA VAL A 101 0.73 -7.29 -23.66
C VAL A 101 -0.62 -7.78 -23.14
N ILE A 102 -0.84 -9.09 -23.05
CA ILE A 102 -2.09 -9.66 -22.51
C ILE A 102 -2.25 -9.26 -21.03
N SER A 103 -1.18 -9.36 -20.25
CA SER A 103 -1.19 -8.98 -18.82
C SER A 103 -1.48 -7.49 -18.64
N PHE A 104 -0.91 -6.65 -19.51
CA PHE A 104 -1.18 -5.22 -19.55
C PHE A 104 -2.66 -4.93 -19.86
N LEU A 105 -3.20 -5.49 -20.95
CA LEU A 105 -4.61 -5.31 -21.32
C LEU A 105 -5.55 -5.79 -20.22
N GLY A 106 -5.30 -6.98 -19.66
CA GLY A 106 -6.09 -7.51 -18.54
C GLY A 106 -6.04 -6.61 -17.30
N THR A 107 -4.88 -6.01 -17.02
CA THR A 107 -4.73 -5.05 -15.92
C THR A 107 -5.52 -3.77 -16.18
N GLN A 108 -5.48 -3.21 -17.39
CA GLN A 108 -6.23 -2.01 -17.74
C GLN A 108 -7.75 -2.24 -17.67
N ILE A 109 -8.24 -3.37 -18.18
CA ILE A 109 -9.66 -3.75 -18.07
C ILE A 109 -10.07 -3.92 -16.60
N GLY A 110 -9.26 -4.64 -15.82
CA GLY A 110 -9.52 -4.81 -14.39
C GLY A 110 -9.52 -3.51 -13.61
N LEU A 111 -8.58 -2.61 -13.93
CA LEU A 111 -8.52 -1.29 -13.33
C LEU A 111 -9.74 -0.44 -13.70
N ALA A 112 -10.12 -0.38 -14.98
CA ALA A 112 -11.30 0.35 -15.43
C ALA A 112 -12.57 -0.13 -14.72
N PHE A 113 -12.71 -1.45 -14.55
CA PHE A 113 -13.81 -2.05 -13.81
C PHE A 113 -13.83 -1.64 -12.33
N LEU A 114 -12.68 -1.63 -11.66
CA LEU A 114 -12.56 -1.23 -10.27
C LEU A 114 -12.81 0.27 -10.08
N VAL A 115 -12.23 1.11 -10.94
CA VAL A 115 -12.43 2.57 -10.89
C VAL A 115 -13.89 2.92 -11.14
N LEU A 116 -14.55 2.27 -12.09
CA LEU A 116 -15.97 2.49 -12.33
C LEU A 116 -16.82 2.07 -11.12
N SER A 117 -16.49 0.95 -10.49
CA SER A 117 -17.14 0.52 -9.25
C SER A 117 -16.89 1.49 -8.09
N PHE A 118 -15.74 2.15 -8.05
CA PHE A 118 -15.39 3.16 -7.04
C PHE A 118 -16.19 4.46 -7.22
N VAL A 119 -16.33 4.91 -8.47
CA VAL A 119 -17.07 6.13 -8.83
C VAL A 119 -18.58 5.94 -8.65
N ILE A 120 -19.08 4.72 -8.78
CA ILE A 120 -20.47 4.38 -8.49
C ILE A 120 -20.60 4.07 -6.99
N LEU A 121 -20.83 5.11 -6.19
CA LEU A 121 -20.95 4.98 -4.73
C LEU A 121 -22.25 4.27 -4.29
N HIS A 122 -23.30 4.29 -5.11
CA HIS A 122 -24.64 3.81 -4.77
C HIS A 122 -24.86 2.33 -5.12
N TRP A 123 -25.51 1.59 -4.23
CA TRP A 123 -25.79 0.15 -4.34
C TRP A 123 -26.46 -0.27 -5.65
N GLU A 124 -27.54 0.41 -6.03
CA GLU A 124 -28.42 -0.04 -7.11
C GLU A 124 -27.76 0.09 -8.51
N PRO A 125 -27.11 1.20 -8.86
CA PRO A 125 -26.35 1.27 -10.10
C PRO A 125 -25.15 0.32 -10.13
N THR A 126 -24.47 0.10 -8.99
CA THR A 126 -23.34 -0.85 -8.92
C THR A 126 -23.81 -2.27 -9.26
N ILE A 127 -24.89 -2.75 -8.66
CA ILE A 127 -25.39 -4.10 -8.94
C ILE A 127 -25.91 -4.24 -10.36
N ARG A 128 -26.62 -3.23 -10.87
CA ARG A 128 -27.09 -3.25 -12.27
C ARG A 128 -25.92 -3.33 -13.23
N PHE A 129 -24.88 -2.52 -13.02
CA PHE A 129 -23.66 -2.56 -13.83
C PHE A 129 -22.98 -3.94 -13.77
N HIS A 130 -22.72 -4.47 -12.58
CA HIS A 130 -22.09 -5.78 -12.41
C HIS A 130 -22.92 -6.92 -13.02
N SER A 131 -24.24 -6.83 -12.93
CA SER A 131 -25.18 -7.80 -13.51
C SER A 131 -25.25 -7.70 -15.04
N SER A 132 -25.12 -6.51 -15.63
CA SER A 132 -25.04 -6.32 -17.09
C SER A 132 -23.79 -6.98 -17.70
N PHE A 133 -22.71 -7.10 -16.93
CA PHE A 133 -21.50 -7.84 -17.30
C PHE A 133 -21.53 -9.31 -16.85
N TYR A 134 -22.69 -9.81 -16.40
CA TYR A 134 -22.89 -11.19 -15.91
C TYR A 134 -21.90 -11.61 -14.82
N TRP A 135 -21.38 -10.65 -14.04
CA TRP A 135 -20.34 -10.93 -13.05
C TRP A 135 -19.08 -11.61 -13.65
N CYS A 136 -18.89 -11.52 -14.97
CA CYS A 136 -17.88 -12.28 -15.71
C CYS A 136 -16.47 -12.05 -15.16
N CYS A 137 -16.11 -10.80 -14.87
CA CYS A 137 -14.81 -10.47 -14.28
C CYS A 137 -14.58 -11.15 -12.92
N HIS A 138 -15.60 -11.23 -12.07
CA HIS A 138 -15.52 -11.91 -10.78
C HIS A 138 -15.46 -13.42 -10.93
N ILE A 139 -16.23 -13.99 -11.86
CA ILE A 139 -16.21 -15.43 -12.16
C ILE A 139 -14.82 -15.85 -12.65
N VAL A 140 -14.24 -15.11 -13.60
CA VAL A 140 -12.90 -15.38 -14.13
C VAL A 140 -11.85 -15.35 -13.01
N ILE A 141 -11.92 -14.38 -12.10
CA ILE A 141 -11.00 -14.26 -10.98
C ILE A 141 -11.19 -15.37 -9.96
N GLY A 142 -12.44 -15.70 -9.63
CA GLY A 142 -12.77 -16.85 -8.79
C GLY A 142 -12.17 -18.14 -9.34
N LEU A 143 -12.33 -18.37 -10.66
CA LEU A 143 -11.75 -19.52 -11.35
C LEU A 143 -10.22 -19.53 -11.25
N ILE A 144 -9.56 -18.41 -11.52
CA ILE A 144 -8.09 -18.30 -11.40
C ILE A 144 -7.63 -18.61 -9.97
N LEU A 145 -8.35 -18.13 -8.96
CA LEU A 145 -8.03 -18.37 -7.56
C LEU A 145 -8.22 -19.83 -7.15
N ILE A 146 -9.18 -20.55 -7.74
CA ILE A 146 -9.42 -21.97 -7.47
C ILE A 146 -8.41 -22.87 -8.21
N VAL A 147 -8.17 -22.59 -9.49
CA VAL A 147 -7.35 -23.45 -10.37
C VAL A 147 -5.86 -23.30 -10.06
N LEU A 148 -5.37 -22.09 -9.77
CA LEU A 148 -3.95 -21.88 -9.56
C LEU A 148 -3.55 -22.08 -8.07
N PRO A 149 -2.56 -22.92 -7.78
CA PRO A 149 -2.08 -23.10 -6.43
C PRO A 149 -1.37 -21.83 -5.95
N SER A 150 -1.62 -21.46 -4.70
CA SER A 150 -0.95 -20.33 -4.05
C SER A 150 0.47 -20.76 -3.64
N ARG A 151 1.49 -20.38 -4.42
CA ARG A 151 2.88 -20.58 -3.99
C ARG A 151 3.20 -19.54 -2.93
N ARG A 152 3.60 -19.98 -1.73
CA ARG A 152 3.94 -19.07 -0.62
C ARG A 152 5.09 -18.15 -1.07
N SER A 153 4.81 -16.85 -1.18
CA SER A 153 5.88 -15.84 -1.29
C SER A 153 6.66 -15.82 0.02
N PRO A 154 8.01 -15.75 0.01
CA PRO A 154 8.80 -15.74 1.24
C PRO A 154 8.49 -14.51 2.10
N ARG A 155 7.71 -14.72 3.18
CA ARG A 155 7.48 -13.77 4.28
C ARG A 155 8.76 -13.22 4.94
N PRO A 156 9.93 -13.92 4.97
CA PRO A 156 11.13 -13.43 5.66
C PRO A 156 11.77 -12.16 5.09
N GLN A 157 11.53 -11.81 3.82
CA GLN A 157 12.15 -10.63 3.21
C GLN A 157 11.54 -9.32 3.73
N LEU A 158 10.26 -9.33 4.10
CA LEU A 158 9.53 -8.13 4.54
C LEU A 158 9.90 -7.70 5.98
N GLN A 159 10.28 -8.64 6.85
CA GLN A 159 10.82 -8.33 8.18
C GLN A 159 12.24 -7.73 8.11
N LYS A 160 13.06 -8.18 7.15
CA LYS A 160 14.42 -7.64 6.94
C LYS A 160 14.40 -6.21 6.40
N GLU A 161 13.47 -5.90 5.50
CA GLU A 161 13.29 -4.55 4.94
C GLU A 161 12.89 -3.54 6.02
N GLN A 162 12.05 -3.94 7.00
CA GLN A 162 11.71 -3.09 8.15
C GLN A 162 12.85 -2.88 9.14
N GLN A 163 13.69 -3.89 9.38
CA GLN A 163 14.89 -3.71 10.21
C GLN A 163 15.87 -2.71 9.58
N HIS A 164 15.95 -2.72 8.25
CA HIS A 164 16.79 -1.79 7.50
C HIS A 164 16.19 -0.37 7.49
N GLU A 165 14.89 -0.22 7.25
CA GLU A 165 14.19 1.08 7.24
C GLU A 165 14.17 1.73 8.64
N ASN A 166 13.84 0.97 9.68
CA ASN A 166 13.91 1.43 11.08
C ASN A 166 15.35 1.69 11.57
N GLY A 167 16.35 1.09 10.92
CA GLY A 167 17.77 1.32 11.21
C GLY A 167 18.30 2.61 10.59
N ILE A 168 17.71 3.05 9.48
CA ILE A 168 18.05 4.31 8.78
C ILE A 168 17.31 5.50 9.43
N GLU A 169 16.10 5.29 9.96
CA GLU A 169 15.27 6.33 10.59
C GLU A 169 15.59 6.68 12.04
N LYS A 170 16.63 6.10 12.66
CA LYS A 170 17.14 6.63 13.95
C LYS A 170 18.19 7.71 13.68
N PRO A 171 17.84 9.01 13.64
CA PRO A 171 18.83 10.04 13.88
C PRO A 171 19.31 9.83 15.32
N GLN A 172 20.61 9.68 15.45
CA GLN A 172 21.30 9.67 16.72
C GLN A 172 21.07 11.04 17.39
N HIS A 173 20.04 11.13 18.23
CA HIS A 173 19.87 12.26 19.13
C HIS A 173 20.90 12.08 20.25
N ASP A 174 22.15 12.43 19.97
CA ASP A 174 23.15 12.66 20.99
C ASP A 174 22.63 13.83 21.83
N LEU A 175 21.98 13.53 22.96
CA LEU A 175 21.83 14.50 24.04
C LEU A 175 23.26 14.88 24.48
N PRO A 176 23.64 16.18 24.47
CA PRO A 176 24.96 16.57 24.94
C PRO A 176 25.09 16.16 26.42
N LYS A 177 26.17 15.44 26.73
CA LYS A 177 26.48 14.88 28.05
C LYS A 177 26.88 15.94 29.09
N ASP A 178 26.67 17.21 28.79
CA ASP A 178 27.24 18.34 29.53
C ASP A 178 26.23 18.94 30.53
N ALA A 179 25.05 18.35 30.67
CA ALA A 179 23.99 18.85 31.56
C ALA A 179 23.90 18.11 32.91
N GLU A 180 24.74 17.09 33.17
CA GLU A 180 24.71 16.30 34.41
C GLU A 180 25.84 16.61 35.41
N GLU A 181 26.71 17.60 35.14
CA GLU A 181 27.87 17.89 36.01
C GLU A 181 27.77 19.20 36.81
N VAL A 182 26.55 19.73 37.06
CA VAL A 182 26.38 20.87 37.98
C VAL A 182 25.20 20.66 38.92
N ILE A 183 25.15 19.52 39.61
CA ILE A 183 24.41 19.42 40.88
C ILE A 183 25.31 18.70 41.89
N GLY A 184 26.32 19.43 42.34
CA GLY A 184 27.20 19.07 43.44
C GLY A 184 27.25 20.21 44.44
N ASP A 185 26.51 20.04 45.52
CA ASP A 185 26.75 20.57 46.86
C ASP A 185 26.40 22.04 47.19
N GLY A 186 25.79 22.24 48.37
CA GLY A 186 25.79 23.53 49.07
C GLY A 186 24.48 24.31 49.22
N ASP A 187 23.78 24.03 50.32
CA ASP A 187 23.27 25.03 51.28
C ASP A 187 22.09 25.98 50.91
N ALA A 188 21.43 26.42 51.98
CA ALA A 188 20.06 26.91 52.09
C ALA A 188 19.77 28.35 51.61
N ARG A 189 18.56 28.54 51.03
CA ARG A 189 17.48 29.49 51.42
C ARG A 189 16.62 29.93 50.22
N PRO A 190 15.31 30.19 50.39
CA PRO A 190 14.50 30.76 49.33
C PRO A 190 14.64 32.29 49.33
N ARG A 191 14.82 32.93 48.17
CA ARG A 191 14.62 34.38 48.04
C ARG A 191 13.92 34.76 46.74
N LYS A 192 12.80 35.46 46.90
CA LYS A 192 11.89 36.00 45.88
C LYS A 192 12.50 37.22 45.15
N ARG A 193 11.94 37.51 43.97
CA ARG A 193 11.91 38.80 43.22
C ARG A 193 13.28 39.22 42.64
N GLU A 194 13.41 39.90 41.50
CA GLU A 194 12.52 40.86 40.86
C GLU A 194 12.91 41.06 39.38
N VAL A 195 11.99 41.69 38.66
CA VAL A 195 12.00 42.06 37.24
C VAL A 195 13.01 43.17 36.97
N MET A 196 13.76 43.12 35.86
CA MET A 196 14.19 44.37 35.22
C MET A 196 14.45 44.22 33.71
N PHE A 197 13.65 44.99 32.96
CA PHE A 197 13.85 45.35 31.55
C PHE A 197 15.18 46.07 31.35
N VAL A 198 15.88 45.79 30.23
CA VAL A 198 16.62 46.83 29.51
C VAL A 198 16.48 46.60 28.00
N GLN A 199 15.96 47.63 27.33
CA GLN A 199 15.79 47.79 25.89
C GLN A 199 16.64 49.00 25.46
N LYS A 200 17.10 49.00 24.19
CA LYS A 200 17.81 50.07 23.44
C LYS A 200 19.29 50.29 23.81
N SER A 201 20.19 50.55 22.86
CA SER A 201 20.05 51.18 21.53
C SER A 201 20.94 50.53 20.47
#